data_AF-A0A7S2R720-F1
#
_entry.id   AF-A0A7S2R720-F1
#
_cell.length_a   1.000
_cell.length_b   1.000
_cell.length_c   1.000
_cell.angle_alpha   90.00
_cell.angle_beta   90.00
_cell.angle_gamma   90.00
#
_symmetry.space_group_name_H-M   'P 1'
#
loop_
_entity.id
_entity.type
_entity.pdbx_description
1 polymer ?
#
loop_
_entity_poly.entity_id
_entity_poly.type
_entity_poly.pdbx_seq_one_letter_code
_entity_poly.pdbx_strand_id
1 'polypeptide(L)'
;AILDGIDRLPPDVANSLQRFVHDRYLDLYDGTRLVPSQHPHSTQAPRSEGPSSSPVVPVHPSFRILALADLPGSGKGTWMTPETSTLFSFHAFPQYTSEAQHRILAARFPALSEETLTQLSSFSDVLGGSAALGATPMSMRQLVRLCRHLATGDSSVSLGAQIENMLLVPFLPGQMQQAMRDAMARAGIRSSPRTATRGSEAPAVALEVDATGESLVVGERIIPRAKPERPELVPNPVFYDNAAHSALMSALVTTHADVGDRALLLIGNQGVGKNRVVDRLLQLLQREREYCQLHRDTTTQ
;
A
#
# COMPACT_ATOMS: atom_id res chain seq x y z
N ALA A 1 -21.98 -3.54 -3.82
CA ALA A 1 -20.93 -2.53 -3.69
C ALA A 1 -20.16 -2.76 -2.40
N ILE A 2 -18.87 -2.41 -2.36
CA ILE A 2 -18.04 -2.46 -1.16
C ILE A 2 -17.75 -1.02 -0.76
N LEU A 3 -18.11 -0.63 0.47
CA LEU A 3 -17.78 0.66 1.07
C LEU A 3 -16.63 0.42 2.06
N ASP A 4 -15.43 0.86 1.72
CA ASP A 4 -14.25 0.68 2.56
C ASP A 4 -13.99 1.91 3.43
N GLY A 5 -13.89 1.73 4.76
CA GLY A 5 -13.57 2.79 5.71
C GLY A 5 -14.76 3.66 6.13
N ILE A 6 -15.93 3.07 6.39
CA ILE A 6 -17.11 3.83 6.87
C ILE A 6 -16.86 4.52 8.21
N ASP A 7 -15.94 3.99 9.02
CA ASP A 7 -15.48 4.56 10.28
C ASP A 7 -14.75 5.90 10.14
N ARG A 8 -14.27 6.22 8.94
CA ARG A 8 -13.58 7.49 8.63
C ARG A 8 -14.54 8.58 8.17
N LEU A 9 -15.78 8.23 7.86
CA LEU A 9 -16.79 9.18 7.42
C LEU A 9 -17.33 9.97 8.62
N PRO A 10 -17.55 11.28 8.47
CA PRO A 10 -18.36 12.02 9.43
C PRO A 10 -19.75 11.38 9.55
N PRO A 11 -20.35 11.38 10.75
CA PRO A 11 -21.66 10.74 10.98
C PRO A 11 -22.75 11.32 10.06
N ASP A 12 -22.71 12.61 9.77
CA ASP A 12 -23.65 13.27 8.85
C ASP A 12 -23.59 12.70 7.44
N VAL A 13 -22.39 12.37 6.95
CA VAL A 13 -22.19 11.77 5.62
C VAL A 13 -22.66 10.32 5.63
N ALA A 14 -22.38 9.56 6.70
CA ALA A 14 -22.87 8.20 6.83
C ALA A 14 -24.40 8.16 6.85
N ASN A 15 -25.05 9.10 7.53
CA ASN A 15 -26.52 9.20 7.60
C ASN A 15 -27.17 9.54 6.25
N SER A 16 -26.46 10.24 5.35
CA SER A 16 -26.97 10.46 3.98
C SER A 16 -27.25 9.17 3.21
N LEU A 17 -26.55 8.07 3.55
CA LEU A 17 -26.75 6.75 2.95
C LEU A 17 -27.99 6.04 3.47
N GLN A 18 -28.62 6.50 4.56
CA GLN A 18 -29.74 5.83 5.21
C GLN A 18 -30.90 5.52 4.24
N ARG A 19 -31.32 6.53 3.47
CA ARG A 19 -32.39 6.39 2.47
C ARG A 19 -32.03 5.37 1.39
N PHE A 20 -30.75 5.27 1.03
CA PHE A 20 -30.31 4.32 0.04
C PHE A 20 -30.22 2.89 0.58
N VAL A 21 -29.76 2.73 1.82
CA VAL A 21 -29.59 1.42 2.46
C VAL A 21 -30.94 0.76 2.76
N HIS A 22 -31.90 1.51 3.31
CA HIS A 22 -33.22 0.98 3.67
C HIS A 22 -34.19 1.00 2.49
N ASP A 23 -34.34 2.15 1.84
CA ASP A 23 -35.41 2.38 0.85
C ASP A 23 -34.92 2.26 -0.58
N ARG A 24 -33.62 2.00 -0.82
CA ARG A 24 -32.99 1.99 -2.17
C ARG A 24 -33.26 3.26 -2.95
N TYR A 25 -33.39 4.37 -2.22
CA TYR A 25 -33.68 5.68 -2.75
C TYR A 25 -32.52 6.63 -2.50
N LEU A 26 -32.02 7.29 -3.53
CA LEU A 26 -30.95 8.29 -3.41
C LEU A 26 -31.06 9.34 -4.51
N ASP A 27 -30.98 10.62 -4.13
CA ASP A 27 -30.88 11.73 -5.07
C ASP A 27 -29.39 12.10 -5.20
N LEU A 28 -28.84 12.04 -6.42
CA LEU A 28 -27.46 12.39 -6.73
C LEU A 28 -27.35 13.87 -7.14
N TYR A 29 -26.15 14.44 -7.00
CA TYR A 29 -25.90 15.87 -7.27
C TYR A 29 -26.03 16.27 -8.75
N ASP A 30 -25.85 15.31 -9.66
CA ASP A 30 -26.11 15.46 -11.10
C ASP A 30 -27.62 15.45 -11.43
N GLY A 31 -28.47 15.32 -10.41
CA GLY A 31 -29.93 15.20 -10.51
C GLY A 31 -30.41 13.76 -10.68
N THR A 32 -29.51 12.80 -10.93
CA THR A 32 -29.88 11.39 -11.12
C THR A 32 -30.57 10.85 -9.88
N ARG A 33 -31.68 10.13 -10.05
CA ARG A 33 -32.45 9.55 -8.93
C ARG A 33 -32.39 8.04 -8.97
N LEU A 34 -31.80 7.45 -7.93
CA LEU A 34 -31.84 6.01 -7.70
C LEU A 34 -33.16 5.67 -7.02
N VAL A 35 -33.91 4.72 -7.58
CA VAL A 35 -35.21 4.29 -7.04
C VAL A 35 -35.29 2.77 -6.96
N PRO A 36 -36.15 2.20 -6.09
CA PRO A 36 -36.46 0.78 -6.14
C PRO A 36 -36.93 0.32 -7.51
N SER A 37 -36.57 -0.91 -7.91
CA SER A 37 -37.08 -1.53 -9.15
C SER A 37 -38.61 -1.59 -9.23
N GLN A 38 -39.31 -1.61 -8.08
CA GLN A 38 -40.77 -1.60 -7.98
C GLN A 38 -41.40 -0.20 -8.07
N HIS A 39 -40.59 0.86 -8.15
CA HIS A 39 -41.10 2.23 -8.21
C HIS A 39 -41.79 2.48 -9.56
N PRO A 40 -42.96 3.15 -9.62
CA PRO A 40 -43.73 3.30 -10.86
C PRO A 40 -42.97 4.02 -12.00
N HIS A 41 -41.96 4.82 -11.66
CA HIS A 41 -41.08 5.50 -12.60
C HIS A 41 -39.86 4.66 -13.05
N SER A 42 -39.68 3.42 -12.56
CA SER A 42 -38.58 2.52 -12.96
C SER A 42 -38.73 1.98 -14.38
N THR A 43 -39.98 1.83 -14.84
CA THR A 43 -40.37 1.32 -16.16
C THR A 43 -40.65 2.41 -17.19
N GLN A 44 -40.64 3.68 -16.79
CA GLN A 44 -40.79 4.78 -17.73
C GLN A 44 -39.44 5.00 -18.40
N ALA A 45 -39.30 4.54 -19.65
CA ALA A 45 -38.24 4.98 -20.55
C ALA A 45 -38.15 6.52 -20.49
N PRO A 46 -36.94 7.12 -20.58
CA PRO A 46 -36.78 8.57 -20.46
C PRO A 46 -37.69 9.24 -21.48
N ARG A 47 -38.82 9.76 -21.02
CA ARG A 47 -39.75 10.52 -21.86
C ARG A 47 -39.03 11.83 -22.16
N SER A 48 -38.49 11.91 -23.36
CA SER A 48 -38.06 13.17 -23.96
C SER A 48 -39.27 14.10 -23.99
N GLU A 49 -39.36 15.04 -23.07
CA GLU A 49 -40.04 16.33 -23.25
C GLU A 49 -39.87 17.18 -21.97
N GLY A 50 -38.72 17.85 -21.88
CA GLY A 50 -38.42 18.86 -20.88
C GLY A 50 -36.91 18.97 -20.60
N PRO A 51 -36.31 20.18 -20.60
CA PRO A 51 -34.87 20.37 -20.39
C PRO A 51 -34.38 20.10 -18.95
N SER A 52 -35.19 19.43 -18.12
CA SER A 52 -34.96 19.24 -16.68
C SER A 52 -35.43 17.87 -16.15
N SER A 53 -35.61 16.86 -17.01
CA SER A 53 -35.93 15.50 -16.54
C SER A 53 -34.65 14.75 -16.18
N SER A 54 -34.25 14.82 -14.92
CA SER A 54 -33.11 14.07 -14.42
C SER A 54 -33.30 12.56 -14.57
N PRO A 55 -32.26 11.78 -14.92
CA PRO A 55 -32.40 10.35 -15.19
C PRO A 55 -32.78 9.58 -13.92
N VAL A 56 -33.80 8.72 -14.03
CA VAL A 56 -34.24 7.83 -12.95
C VAL A 56 -33.68 6.44 -13.22
N VAL A 57 -32.88 5.91 -12.29
CA VAL A 57 -32.18 4.63 -12.42
C VAL A 57 -32.71 3.64 -11.39
N PRO A 58 -33.26 2.49 -11.80
CA PRO A 58 -33.75 1.49 -10.87
C PRO A 58 -32.61 0.69 -10.23
N VAL A 59 -32.68 0.52 -8.92
CA VAL A 59 -31.76 -0.30 -8.13
C VAL A 59 -32.22 -1.75 -8.17
N HIS A 60 -31.33 -2.63 -8.61
CA HIS A 60 -31.59 -4.06 -8.71
C HIS A 60 -31.92 -4.69 -7.33
N PRO A 61 -32.95 -5.56 -7.18
CA PRO A 61 -33.34 -6.17 -5.90
C PRO A 61 -32.20 -6.92 -5.19
N SER A 62 -31.31 -7.55 -5.94
CA SER A 62 -30.15 -8.27 -5.39
C SER A 62 -28.95 -7.37 -5.09
N PHE A 63 -29.04 -6.06 -5.32
CA PHE A 63 -28.00 -5.14 -4.89
C PHE A 63 -27.83 -5.21 -3.36
N ARG A 64 -26.58 -5.32 -2.92
CA ARG A 64 -26.17 -5.38 -1.52
C ARG A 64 -24.97 -4.46 -1.30
N ILE A 65 -24.89 -3.92 -0.10
CA ILE A 65 -23.80 -3.06 0.35
C ILE A 65 -23.04 -3.82 1.43
N LEU A 66 -21.74 -3.98 1.25
CA LEU A 66 -20.84 -4.49 2.27
C LEU A 66 -19.98 -3.32 2.74
N ALA A 67 -20.14 -2.90 3.99
CA ALA A 67 -19.34 -1.84 4.59
C ALA A 67 -18.22 -2.45 5.44
N LEU A 68 -16.99 -1.96 5.24
CA LEU A 68 -15.81 -2.33 6.03
C LEU A 68 -15.49 -1.18 6.97
N ALA A 69 -15.19 -1.51 8.22
CA ALA A 69 -14.92 -0.56 9.26
C ALA A 69 -13.90 -1.11 10.25
N ASP A 70 -13.09 -0.23 10.84
CA ASP A 70 -12.31 -0.58 12.02
C ASP A 70 -13.20 -0.74 13.26
N LEU A 71 -12.75 -1.56 14.22
CA LEU A 71 -13.48 -1.80 15.46
C LEU A 71 -13.73 -0.48 16.20
N PRO A 72 -14.95 -0.25 16.74
CA PRO A 72 -15.25 0.96 17.49
C PRO A 72 -14.28 1.09 18.68
N GLY A 73 -13.65 2.26 18.81
CA GLY A 73 -12.63 2.53 19.84
C GLY A 73 -11.18 2.24 19.44
N SER A 74 -10.92 1.73 18.23
CA SER A 74 -9.55 1.51 17.71
C SER A 74 -8.83 2.81 17.29
N GLY A 75 -9.44 3.99 17.45
CA GLY A 75 -8.93 5.27 16.96
C GLY A 75 -9.46 6.50 17.71
N LYS A 76 -9.41 7.67 17.06
CA LYS A 76 -9.89 8.95 17.62
C LYS A 76 -11.42 9.05 17.53
N GLY A 77 -12.10 8.44 18.49
CA GLY A 77 -13.55 8.57 18.68
C GLY A 77 -14.35 7.35 18.22
N THR A 78 -15.57 7.26 18.73
CA THR A 78 -16.51 6.18 18.40
C THR A 78 -17.35 6.62 17.20
N TRP A 79 -17.01 6.11 16.01
CA TRP A 79 -17.78 6.33 14.79
C TRP A 79 -19.17 5.67 14.83
N MET A 80 -19.34 4.69 15.73
CA MET A 80 -20.57 3.93 15.91
C MET A 80 -21.57 4.70 16.78
N THR A 81 -22.48 5.40 16.11
CA THR A 81 -23.65 6.07 16.69
C THR A 81 -24.89 5.16 16.64
N PRO A 82 -25.96 5.47 17.39
CA PRO A 82 -27.23 4.75 17.28
C PRO A 82 -27.76 4.69 15.84
N GLU A 83 -27.63 5.77 15.08
CA GLU A 83 -28.07 5.87 13.69
C GLU A 83 -27.27 4.91 12.80
N THR A 84 -25.94 4.98 12.84
CA THR A 84 -25.07 4.08 12.06
C THR A 84 -25.23 2.62 12.44
N SER A 85 -25.55 2.33 13.71
CA SER A 85 -25.86 0.97 14.17
C SER A 85 -27.15 0.39 13.58
N THR A 86 -28.09 1.24 13.16
CA THR A 86 -29.33 0.79 12.51
C THR A 86 -29.19 0.58 11.01
N LEU A 87 -28.16 1.16 10.39
CA LEU A 87 -27.92 1.08 8.95
C LEU A 87 -27.52 -0.32 8.49
N PHE A 88 -26.70 -1.02 9.27
CA PHE A 88 -26.06 -2.27 8.84
C PHE A 88 -26.27 -3.41 9.83
N SER A 89 -26.17 -4.64 9.32
CA SER A 89 -25.92 -5.81 10.16
C SER A 89 -24.42 -5.98 10.36
N PHE A 90 -23.98 -6.00 11.60
CA PHE A 90 -22.56 -6.05 11.93
C PHE A 90 -22.07 -7.48 12.07
N HIS A 91 -20.91 -7.76 11.48
CA HIS A 91 -20.19 -9.00 11.66
C HIS A 91 -18.73 -8.67 11.98
N ALA A 92 -18.31 -9.01 13.20
CA ALA A 92 -16.93 -8.81 13.62
C ALA A 92 -16.05 -9.93 13.05
N PHE A 93 -15.04 -9.55 12.25
CA PHE A 93 -14.08 -10.52 11.75
C PHE A 93 -13.00 -10.78 12.82
N PRO A 94 -12.70 -12.05 13.14
CA PRO A 94 -11.67 -12.36 14.13
C PRO A 94 -10.29 -11.96 13.60
N GLN A 95 -9.40 -11.58 14.52
CA GLN A 95 -7.99 -11.37 14.17
C GLN A 95 -7.33 -12.71 13.81
N TYR A 96 -6.38 -12.67 12.89
CA TYR A 96 -5.63 -13.86 12.50
C TYR A 96 -4.75 -14.34 13.66
N THR A 97 -4.85 -15.62 14.00
CA THR A 97 -3.90 -16.28 14.90
C THR A 97 -2.56 -16.50 14.19
N SER A 98 -1.46 -16.56 14.94
CA SER A 98 -0.12 -16.84 14.39
C SER A 98 -0.11 -18.13 13.54
N GLU A 99 -0.83 -19.18 13.97
CA GLU A 99 -0.99 -20.42 13.22
C GLU A 99 -1.72 -20.22 11.88
N ALA A 100 -2.81 -19.45 11.88
CA ALA A 100 -3.54 -19.13 10.66
C ALA A 100 -2.69 -18.31 9.69
N GLN A 101 -1.93 -17.32 10.19
CA GLN A 101 -0.99 -16.54 9.38
C GLN A 101 0.06 -17.45 8.76
N HIS A 102 0.72 -18.30 9.57
CA HIS A 102 1.75 -19.23 9.10
C HIS A 102 1.21 -20.14 7.98
N ARG A 103 0.04 -20.77 8.19
CA ARG A 103 -0.58 -21.65 7.20
C ARG A 103 -0.87 -20.93 5.88
N ILE A 104 -1.35 -19.69 5.93
CA ILE A 104 -1.61 -18.88 4.73
C ILE A 104 -0.30 -18.56 4.00
N LEU A 105 0.76 -18.21 4.74
CA LEU A 105 2.05 -17.89 4.13
C LEU A 105 2.71 -19.13 3.53
N ALA A 106 2.69 -20.27 4.24
CA ALA A 106 3.23 -21.54 3.77
C ALA A 106 2.53 -22.02 2.48
N ALA A 107 1.20 -21.93 2.44
CA ALA A 107 0.43 -22.30 1.25
C ALA A 107 0.74 -21.40 0.04
N ARG A 108 1.04 -20.12 0.27
CA ARG A 108 1.25 -19.13 -0.81
C ARG A 108 2.71 -18.99 -1.23
N PHE A 109 3.66 -19.38 -0.39
CA PHE A 109 5.10 -19.28 -0.63
C PHE A 109 5.83 -20.58 -0.21
N PRO A 110 5.61 -21.70 -0.92
CA PRO A 110 6.19 -23.00 -0.56
C PRO A 110 7.72 -23.06 -0.71
N ALA A 111 8.33 -22.10 -1.40
CA ALA A 111 9.78 -22.02 -1.59
C ALA A 111 10.53 -21.44 -0.38
N LEU A 112 9.83 -20.82 0.57
CA LEU A 112 10.45 -20.24 1.76
C LEU A 112 10.64 -21.29 2.85
N SER A 113 11.70 -21.12 3.67
CA SER A 113 11.95 -22.03 4.79
C SER A 113 10.88 -21.88 5.87
N GLU A 114 10.50 -23.01 6.48
CA GLU A 114 9.54 -23.06 7.58
C GLU A 114 9.98 -22.21 8.78
N GLU A 115 11.30 -22.13 9.03
CA GLU A 115 11.89 -21.25 10.04
C GLU A 115 11.53 -19.77 9.77
N THR A 116 11.70 -19.30 8.54
CA THR A 116 11.41 -17.90 8.16
C THR A 116 9.92 -17.58 8.34
N LEU A 117 9.04 -18.49 7.94
CA LEU A 117 7.60 -18.33 8.08
C LEU A 117 7.16 -18.28 9.55
N THR A 118 7.79 -19.11 10.39
CA THR A 118 7.55 -19.14 11.84
C THR A 118 8.07 -17.87 12.53
N GLN A 119 9.26 -17.38 12.13
CA GLN A 119 9.80 -16.12 12.61
C GLN A 119 8.87 -14.95 12.28
N LEU A 120 8.32 -14.90 11.07
CA LEU A 120 7.39 -13.85 10.64
C LEU A 120 6.05 -13.86 11.39
N SER A 121 5.45 -15.04 11.58
CA SER A 121 4.18 -15.15 12.33
C SER A 121 4.37 -14.86 13.82
N SER A 122 5.47 -15.35 14.42
CA SER A 122 5.87 -15.02 15.79
C SER A 122 6.10 -13.52 15.97
N PHE A 123 6.82 -12.89 15.04
CA PHE A 123 7.05 -11.45 15.06
C PHE A 123 5.75 -10.64 14.99
N SER A 124 4.80 -11.04 14.13
CA SER A 124 3.48 -10.40 14.05
C SER A 124 2.70 -10.48 15.38
N ASP A 125 2.78 -11.61 16.07
CA ASP A 125 2.10 -11.83 17.35
C ASP A 125 2.72 -10.98 18.48
N VAL A 126 4.07 -11.00 18.56
CA VAL A 126 4.83 -10.16 19.51
C VAL A 126 4.55 -8.67 19.29
N LEU A 127 4.40 -8.25 18.03
CA LEU A 127 4.08 -6.86 17.69
C LEU A 127 2.65 -6.49 18.09
N GLY A 128 1.68 -7.38 17.86
CA GLY A 128 0.28 -7.20 18.25
C GLY A 128 0.08 -7.09 19.77
N GLY A 129 0.88 -7.80 20.56
CA GLY A 129 0.86 -7.71 22.03
C GLY A 129 1.62 -6.53 22.63
N SER A 130 2.35 -5.74 21.82
CA SER A 130 3.21 -4.67 22.33
C SER A 130 2.49 -3.32 22.47
N ALA A 131 2.15 -2.97 23.71
CA ALA A 131 1.57 -1.67 24.04
C ALA A 131 2.52 -0.49 23.72
N ALA A 132 3.83 -0.68 23.84
CA ALA A 132 4.84 0.36 23.59
C ALA A 132 4.95 0.76 22.10
N LEU A 133 4.56 -0.14 21.19
CA LEU A 133 4.56 0.09 19.74
C LEU A 133 3.19 0.58 19.24
N GLY A 134 2.28 0.94 20.17
CA GLY A 134 0.94 1.40 19.86
C GLY A 134 0.04 0.32 19.26
N ALA A 135 0.32 -0.96 19.53
CA ALA A 135 -0.44 -2.12 19.04
C ALA A 135 -0.78 -2.00 17.54
N THR A 136 0.19 -1.62 16.70
CA THR A 136 0.01 -1.67 15.24
C THR A 136 0.47 -3.04 14.76
N PRO A 137 -0.42 -4.03 14.62
CA PRO A 137 -0.03 -5.35 14.15
C PRO A 137 0.51 -5.24 12.73
N MET A 138 1.42 -6.14 12.38
CA MET A 138 1.83 -6.30 10.99
C MET A 138 0.63 -6.89 10.23
N SER A 139 0.15 -6.16 9.21
CA SER A 139 -0.95 -6.65 8.38
C SER A 139 -0.52 -7.87 7.56
N MET A 140 -1.47 -8.74 7.21
CA MET A 140 -1.21 -9.85 6.28
C MET A 140 -0.64 -9.36 4.94
N ARG A 141 -1.01 -8.15 4.50
CA ARG A 141 -0.43 -7.52 3.30
C ARG A 141 1.06 -7.27 3.46
N GLN A 142 1.49 -6.81 4.63
CA GLN A 142 2.91 -6.58 4.91
C GLN A 142 3.69 -7.90 4.96
N LEU A 143 3.17 -8.91 5.67
CA LEU A 143 3.76 -10.26 5.73
C LEU A 143 3.92 -10.88 4.33
N VAL A 144 2.86 -10.81 3.51
CA VAL A 144 2.88 -11.29 2.13
C VAL A 144 3.91 -10.56 1.27
N ARG A 145 4.04 -9.23 1.44
CA ARG A 145 5.03 -8.46 0.68
C ARG A 145 6.45 -8.86 1.08
N LEU A 146 6.74 -9.03 2.38
CA LEU A 146 8.03 -9.54 2.84
C LEU A 146 8.32 -10.92 2.26
N CYS A 147 7.37 -11.85 2.32
CA CYS A 147 7.53 -13.18 1.75
C CYS A 147 7.80 -13.14 0.25
N ARG A 148 7.14 -12.22 -0.50
CA ARG A 148 7.43 -12.05 -1.92
C ARG A 148 8.85 -11.54 -2.15
N HIS A 149 9.28 -10.53 -1.40
CA HIS A 149 10.65 -10.02 -1.45
C HIS A 149 11.69 -11.09 -1.10
N LEU A 150 11.41 -11.97 -0.14
CA LEU A 150 12.31 -13.07 0.24
C LEU A 150 12.35 -14.18 -0.81
N ALA A 151 11.24 -14.43 -1.50
CA ALA A 151 11.17 -15.45 -2.54
C ALA A 151 11.83 -15.03 -3.85
N THR A 152 11.85 -13.72 -4.16
CA THR A 152 12.47 -13.18 -5.38
C THR A 152 13.85 -12.56 -5.15
N GLY A 153 14.16 -12.19 -3.91
CA GLY A 153 15.32 -11.37 -3.58
C GLY A 153 16.63 -12.13 -3.59
N ASP A 154 17.71 -11.38 -3.80
CA ASP A 154 19.08 -11.86 -3.64
C ASP A 154 19.29 -12.31 -2.19
N SER A 155 19.87 -13.49 -1.98
CA SER A 155 20.12 -14.10 -0.67
C SER A 155 21.04 -13.27 0.26
N SER A 156 21.48 -12.09 -0.19
CA SER A 156 22.41 -11.19 0.50
C SER A 156 21.75 -10.30 1.56
N VAL A 157 20.44 -10.01 1.44
CA VAL A 157 19.74 -9.11 2.38
C VAL A 157 19.07 -9.89 3.49
N SER A 158 19.47 -9.62 4.74
CA SER A 158 18.89 -10.29 5.91
C SER A 158 17.40 -9.96 6.10
N LEU A 159 16.64 -10.93 6.62
CA LEU A 159 15.22 -10.77 6.99
C LEU A 159 14.99 -9.54 7.87
N GLY A 160 15.89 -9.32 8.83
CA GLY A 160 15.82 -8.17 9.74
C GLY A 160 15.94 -6.84 9.01
N ALA A 161 16.86 -6.70 8.06
CA ALA A 161 17.01 -5.48 7.28
C ALA A 161 15.76 -5.18 6.42
N GLN A 162 15.11 -6.22 5.88
CA GLN A 162 13.87 -6.05 5.11
C GLN A 162 12.71 -5.57 6.00
N ILE A 163 12.59 -6.13 7.21
CA ILE A 163 11.59 -5.69 8.20
C ILE A 163 11.85 -4.24 8.63
N GLU A 164 13.10 -3.89 8.93
CA GLU A 164 13.47 -2.54 9.33
C GLU A 164 13.14 -1.51 8.23
N ASN A 165 13.41 -1.85 6.97
CA ASN A 165 13.10 -1.00 5.83
C ASN A 165 11.58 -0.88 5.62
N MET A 166 10.85 -2.01 5.64
CA MET A 166 9.40 -2.02 5.45
C MET A 166 8.64 -1.21 6.51
N LEU A 167 9.04 -1.35 7.77
CA LEU A 167 8.42 -0.66 8.91
C LEU A 167 9.03 0.71 9.17
N LEU A 168 9.95 1.17 8.31
CA LEU A 168 10.62 2.47 8.41
C LEU A 168 11.27 2.69 9.79
N VAL A 169 11.80 1.62 10.39
CA VAL A 169 12.34 1.61 11.75
C VAL A 169 13.36 2.74 11.99
N PRO A 170 14.28 3.05 11.06
CA PRO A 170 15.23 4.16 11.25
C PRO A 170 14.58 5.55 11.46
N PHE A 171 13.34 5.74 11.03
CA PHE A 171 12.58 7.00 11.17
C PHE A 171 11.68 7.03 12.42
N LEU A 172 11.59 5.94 13.16
CA LEU A 172 10.81 5.88 14.39
C LEU A 172 11.53 6.59 15.55
N PRO A 173 10.82 7.08 16.57
CA PRO A 173 11.44 7.60 17.80
C PRO A 173 12.33 6.55 18.49
N GLY A 174 13.40 6.98 19.15
CA GLY A 174 14.42 6.07 19.70
C GLY A 174 13.88 4.95 20.60
N GLN A 175 12.88 5.23 21.43
CA GLN A 175 12.23 4.23 22.27
C GLN A 175 11.48 3.16 21.43
N MET A 176 10.77 3.60 20.40
CA MET A 176 10.03 2.73 19.50
C MET A 176 10.97 1.87 18.64
N GLN A 177 12.12 2.43 18.23
CA GLN A 177 13.17 1.66 17.55
C GLN A 177 13.69 0.53 18.43
N GLN A 178 13.97 0.81 19.70
CA GLN A 178 14.47 -0.21 20.62
C GLN A 178 13.42 -1.31 20.83
N ALA A 179 12.17 -0.91 21.11
CA ALA A 179 11.06 -1.85 21.28
C ALA A 179 10.84 -2.73 20.03
N MET A 180 11.04 -2.19 18.82
CA MET A 180 10.97 -2.96 17.57
C MET A 180 12.10 -3.98 17.47
N ARG A 181 13.34 -3.58 17.78
CA ARG A 181 14.50 -4.50 17.76
C ARG A 181 14.38 -5.59 18.82
N ASP A 182 13.85 -5.26 19.99
CA ASP A 182 13.57 -6.24 21.05
C ASP A 182 12.45 -7.21 20.63
N ALA A 183 11.43 -6.74 19.90
CA ALA A 183 10.41 -7.60 19.32
C ALA A 183 10.99 -8.55 18.25
N MET A 184 11.84 -8.04 17.36
CA MET A 184 12.54 -8.86 16.36
C MET A 184 13.42 -9.93 17.03
N ALA A 185 14.18 -9.55 18.05
CA ALA A 185 15.05 -10.47 18.79
C ALA A 185 14.24 -11.58 19.49
N ARG A 186 13.10 -11.24 20.10
CA ARG A 186 12.18 -12.23 20.70
C ARG A 186 11.60 -13.21 19.69
N ALA A 187 11.40 -12.77 18.45
CA ALA A 187 10.95 -13.63 17.34
C ALA A 187 12.10 -14.41 16.67
N GLY A 188 13.34 -14.32 17.17
CA GLY A 188 14.50 -14.99 16.59
C GLY A 188 15.08 -14.29 15.36
N ILE A 189 14.61 -13.08 15.04
CA ILE A 189 15.05 -12.32 13.88
C ILE A 189 16.25 -11.45 14.26
N ARG A 190 17.39 -11.69 13.61
CA ARG A 190 18.59 -10.86 13.81
C ARG A 190 18.38 -9.48 13.19
N SER A 191 18.39 -8.44 14.04
CA SER A 191 18.46 -7.04 13.61
C SER A 191 19.73 -6.81 12.79
N SER A 192 19.66 -5.95 11.78
CA SER A 192 20.88 -5.45 11.14
C SER A 192 21.69 -4.66 12.19
N PRO A 193 23.01 -4.87 12.31
CA PRO A 193 23.81 -4.10 13.26
C PRO A 193 23.76 -2.61 12.89
N ARG A 194 23.65 -1.73 13.92
CA ARG A 194 23.65 -0.26 13.84
C ARG A 194 24.96 0.35 13.28
N THR A 195 25.85 -0.44 12.69
CA THR A 195 27.12 -0.03 12.09
C THR A 195 27.01 0.03 10.57
N ALA A 196 26.09 0.86 10.08
CA ALA A 196 26.39 1.70 8.94
C ALA A 196 26.24 3.16 9.40
N THR A 197 27.09 3.51 10.37
CA THR A 197 27.66 4.86 10.45
C THR A 197 27.94 5.34 9.03
N ARG A 198 27.58 6.60 8.75
CA ARG A 198 28.16 7.45 7.72
C ARG A 198 29.50 6.87 7.19
N GLY A 199 29.48 6.20 6.04
CA GLY A 199 30.69 5.68 5.40
C GLY A 199 30.90 4.15 5.35
N SER A 200 29.98 3.30 5.79
CA SER A 200 30.02 1.90 5.30
C SER A 200 29.63 1.92 3.82
N GLU A 201 30.63 1.78 2.95
CA GLU A 201 30.45 1.65 1.51
C GLU A 201 29.46 0.52 1.26
N ALA A 202 28.22 0.88 0.91
CA ALA A 202 27.34 -0.08 0.27
C ALA A 202 28.12 -0.67 -0.89
N PRO A 203 28.12 -2.00 -1.10
CA PRO A 203 28.83 -2.59 -2.23
C PRO A 203 28.41 -1.84 -3.47
N ALA A 204 29.39 -1.30 -4.20
CA ALA A 204 29.13 -0.49 -5.37
C ALA A 204 28.44 -1.37 -6.42
N VAL A 205 27.11 -1.33 -6.46
CA VAL A 205 26.35 -2.00 -7.49
C VAL A 205 26.48 -1.14 -8.74
N ALA A 206 27.23 -1.64 -9.71
CA ALA A 206 27.30 -1.02 -11.03
C ALA A 206 25.94 -1.13 -11.72
N LEU A 207 25.42 0.00 -12.20
CA LEU A 207 24.24 0.08 -13.05
C LEU A 207 24.72 0.48 -14.43
N GLU A 208 24.84 -0.50 -15.31
CA GLU A 208 25.45 -0.31 -16.63
C GLU A 208 24.42 -0.61 -17.72
N VAL A 209 24.40 0.22 -18.76
CA VAL A 209 23.63 -0.09 -19.96
C VAL A 209 24.45 -1.06 -20.79
N ASP A 210 23.82 -2.12 -21.26
CA ASP A 210 24.48 -3.12 -22.09
C ASP A 210 24.98 -2.53 -23.41
N ALA A 211 25.89 -3.25 -24.09
CA ALA A 211 26.50 -2.76 -25.32
C ALA A 211 25.48 -2.48 -26.44
N THR A 212 24.32 -3.14 -26.43
CA THR A 212 23.25 -2.93 -27.41
C THR A 212 22.41 -1.68 -27.10
N GLY A 213 22.42 -1.21 -25.86
CA GLY A 213 21.58 -0.12 -25.41
C GLY A 213 20.14 -0.53 -25.13
N GLU A 214 19.80 -1.81 -25.18
CA GLU A 214 18.43 -2.31 -24.99
C GLU A 214 18.13 -2.70 -23.55
N SER A 215 19.16 -2.96 -22.73
CA SER A 215 19.00 -3.46 -21.37
C SER A 215 19.87 -2.73 -20.34
N LEU A 216 19.34 -2.60 -19.13
CA LEU A 216 20.07 -2.15 -17.94
C LEU A 216 20.55 -3.38 -17.16
N VAL A 217 21.85 -3.51 -16.97
CA VAL A 217 22.50 -4.54 -16.17
C VAL A 217 22.70 -4.02 -14.75
N VAL A 218 22.21 -4.79 -13.77
CA VAL A 218 22.27 -4.47 -12.34
C VAL A 218 22.75 -5.70 -11.58
N GLY A 219 24.06 -5.80 -11.33
CA GLY A 219 24.66 -7.03 -10.81
C GLY A 219 24.44 -8.20 -11.78
N GLU A 220 23.75 -9.25 -11.33
CA GLU A 220 23.42 -10.43 -12.15
C GLU A 220 22.12 -10.27 -12.96
N ARG A 221 21.43 -9.13 -12.83
CA ARG A 221 20.09 -8.92 -13.39
C ARG A 221 20.16 -8.11 -14.68
N ILE A 222 19.32 -8.47 -15.65
CA ILE A 222 19.16 -7.75 -16.92
C ILE A 222 17.72 -7.26 -17.00
N ILE A 223 17.54 -5.94 -16.97
CA ILE A 223 16.23 -5.29 -17.06
C ILE A 223 16.06 -4.63 -18.43
N PRO A 224 15.02 -4.97 -19.20
CA PRO A 224 14.79 -4.35 -20.49
C PRO A 224 14.45 -2.86 -20.34
N ARG A 225 15.03 -2.03 -21.20
CA ARG A 225 14.74 -0.59 -21.27
C ARG A 225 13.47 -0.38 -22.07
N ALA A 226 12.67 0.60 -21.68
CA ALA A 226 11.46 0.95 -22.40
C ALA A 226 11.80 1.69 -23.71
N LYS A 227 10.89 1.62 -24.69
CA LYS A 227 10.90 2.50 -25.84
C LYS A 227 9.91 3.64 -25.57
N PRO A 228 10.38 4.85 -25.24
CA PRO A 228 9.49 5.96 -24.92
C PRO A 228 8.68 6.38 -26.16
N GLU A 229 7.40 6.66 -25.98
CA GLU A 229 6.55 7.31 -26.98
C GLU A 229 6.92 8.79 -27.12
N ARG A 230 7.33 9.40 -26.01
CA ARG A 230 7.70 10.81 -25.84
C ARG A 230 9.08 10.93 -25.20
N PRO A 231 10.16 10.84 -25.99
CA PRO A 231 11.53 10.89 -25.47
C PRO A 231 11.86 12.15 -24.67
N GLU A 232 11.17 13.26 -24.91
CA GLU A 232 11.33 14.52 -24.16
C GLU A 232 10.88 14.42 -22.70
N LEU A 233 10.06 13.42 -22.36
CA LEU A 233 9.63 13.14 -20.99
C LEU A 233 10.59 12.21 -20.25
N VAL A 234 11.61 11.67 -20.92
CA VAL A 234 12.67 10.90 -20.25
C VAL A 234 13.63 11.88 -19.60
N PRO A 235 13.76 11.88 -18.26
CA PRO A 235 14.62 12.82 -17.56
C PRO A 235 16.11 12.61 -17.91
N ASN A 236 16.88 13.69 -17.97
CA ASN A 236 18.34 13.67 -18.17
C ASN A 236 19.05 14.56 -17.13
N PRO A 237 19.09 14.15 -15.86
CA PRO A 237 19.72 14.95 -14.81
C PRO A 237 21.25 14.90 -14.89
N VAL A 238 21.91 16.00 -14.52
CA VAL A 238 23.32 15.94 -14.13
C VAL A 238 23.42 15.12 -12.85
N PHE A 239 24.04 13.94 -12.95
CA PHE A 239 24.11 12.97 -11.87
C PHE A 239 25.56 12.55 -11.65
N TYR A 240 25.96 12.53 -10.37
CA TYR A 240 27.26 12.03 -9.95
C TYR A 240 27.05 10.73 -9.20
N ASP A 241 27.70 9.67 -9.65
CA ASP A 241 27.51 8.36 -9.06
C ASP A 241 28.03 8.33 -7.62
N ASN A 242 27.20 7.79 -6.75
CA ASN A 242 27.48 7.60 -5.33
C ASN A 242 27.04 6.18 -5.00
N ALA A 243 27.91 5.40 -4.35
CA ALA A 243 27.62 4.03 -3.96
C ALA A 243 26.27 3.87 -3.24
N ALA A 244 25.89 4.82 -2.38
CA ALA A 244 24.60 4.82 -1.70
C ALA A 244 23.41 5.02 -2.65
N HIS A 245 23.54 5.90 -3.65
CA HIS A 245 22.50 6.11 -4.65
C HIS A 245 22.42 4.95 -5.64
N SER A 246 23.55 4.36 -6.03
CA SER A 246 23.60 3.17 -6.89
C SER A 246 22.95 1.96 -6.20
N ALA A 247 23.27 1.71 -4.94
CA ALA A 247 22.60 0.67 -4.16
C ALA A 247 21.09 0.91 -4.03
N LEU A 248 20.66 2.17 -3.83
CA LEU A 248 19.25 2.53 -3.78
C LEU A 248 18.56 2.31 -5.14
N MET A 249 19.16 2.74 -6.26
CA MET A 249 18.60 2.53 -7.59
C MET A 249 18.47 1.04 -7.90
N SER A 250 19.49 0.23 -7.58
CA SER A 250 19.42 -1.23 -7.70
C SER A 250 18.24 -1.79 -6.91
N ALA A 251 18.08 -1.43 -5.64
CA ALA A 251 16.97 -1.88 -4.81
C ALA A 251 15.59 -1.48 -5.37
N LEU A 252 15.46 -0.27 -5.93
CA LEU A 252 14.22 0.22 -6.53
C LEU A 252 13.85 -0.56 -7.79
N VAL A 253 14.82 -0.84 -8.67
CA VAL A 253 14.57 -1.60 -9.90
C VAL A 253 14.22 -3.02 -9.58
N THR A 254 14.98 -3.67 -8.71
CA THR A 254 14.72 -5.04 -8.24
C THR A 254 13.33 -5.16 -7.62
N THR A 255 12.95 -4.20 -6.76
CA THR A 255 11.60 -4.20 -6.16
C THR A 255 10.51 -4.02 -7.21
N HIS A 256 10.72 -3.13 -8.19
CA HIS A 256 9.73 -2.92 -9.23
C HIS A 256 9.59 -4.11 -10.19
N ALA A 257 10.72 -4.64 -10.66
CA ALA A 257 10.78 -5.69 -11.66
C ALA A 257 10.29 -7.04 -11.13
N ASP A 258 10.75 -7.44 -9.94
CA ASP A 258 10.48 -8.79 -9.44
C ASP A 258 9.21 -8.90 -8.62
N VAL A 259 8.98 -7.93 -7.73
CA VAL A 259 7.89 -7.99 -6.75
C VAL A 259 6.58 -7.52 -7.37
N GLY A 260 6.67 -6.80 -8.50
CA GLY A 260 5.53 -6.22 -9.21
C GLY A 260 4.86 -5.10 -8.39
N ASP A 261 5.59 -4.49 -7.46
CA ASP A 261 5.07 -3.41 -6.64
C ASP A 261 4.80 -2.19 -7.54
N ARG A 262 3.52 -1.86 -7.67
CA ARG A 262 3.03 -0.77 -8.53
C ARG A 262 3.39 0.62 -8.00
N ALA A 263 3.68 0.72 -6.71
CA ALA A 263 3.98 1.97 -6.04
C ALA A 263 5.16 1.79 -5.10
N LEU A 264 6.16 2.67 -5.24
CA LEU A 264 7.35 2.73 -4.39
C LEU A 264 7.32 4.01 -3.57
N LEU A 265 7.71 3.91 -2.30
CA LEU A 265 7.75 5.03 -1.37
C LEU A 265 9.19 5.34 -0.97
N LEU A 266 9.70 6.50 -1.39
CA LEU A 266 11.04 6.98 -1.01
C LEU A 266 10.93 8.02 0.12
N ILE A 267 11.26 7.61 1.34
CA ILE A 267 11.31 8.48 2.53
C ILE A 267 12.76 8.84 2.87
N GLY A 268 12.95 10.03 3.43
CA GLY A 268 14.27 10.57 3.78
C GLY A 268 14.22 12.06 4.06
N ASN A 269 15.32 12.61 4.57
CA ASN A 269 15.43 14.02 4.90
C ASN A 269 15.36 14.91 3.65
N GLN A 270 15.08 16.20 3.83
CA GLN A 270 15.12 17.17 2.75
C GLN A 270 16.54 17.34 2.22
N GLY A 271 16.69 17.49 0.89
CA GLY A 271 17.98 17.75 0.25
C GLY A 271 18.82 16.51 -0.10
N VAL A 272 18.39 15.29 0.25
CA VAL A 272 19.17 14.05 -0.02
C VAL A 272 19.16 13.57 -1.48
N GLY A 273 18.48 14.30 -2.37
CA GLY A 273 18.47 14.01 -3.82
C GLY A 273 17.46 12.96 -4.29
N LYS A 274 16.38 12.68 -3.54
CA LYS A 274 15.36 11.65 -3.89
C LYS A 274 14.87 11.74 -5.35
N ASN A 275 14.46 12.94 -5.77
CA ASN A 275 13.99 13.15 -7.14
C ASN A 275 15.11 12.91 -8.16
N ARG A 276 16.35 13.34 -7.86
CA ARG A 276 17.49 13.11 -8.76
C ARG A 276 17.81 11.62 -8.92
N VAL A 277 17.70 10.83 -7.85
CA VAL A 277 17.88 9.37 -7.91
C VAL A 277 16.81 8.72 -8.77
N VAL A 278 15.54 9.11 -8.60
CA VAL A 278 14.44 8.60 -9.44
C VAL A 278 14.61 9.04 -10.89
N ASP A 279 14.96 10.31 -11.13
CA ASP A 279 15.19 10.85 -12.47
C ASP A 279 16.35 10.12 -13.17
N ARG A 280 17.45 9.88 -12.45
CA ARG A 280 18.57 9.09 -12.99
C ARG A 280 18.15 7.66 -13.29
N LEU A 281 17.34 7.05 -12.43
CA LEU A 281 16.87 5.69 -12.66
C LEU A 281 15.96 5.60 -13.89
N LEU A 282 15.02 6.54 -14.04
CA LEU A 282 14.13 6.61 -15.20
C LEU A 282 14.91 6.87 -16.50
N GLN A 283 15.97 7.68 -16.44
CA GLN A 283 16.91 7.87 -17.55
C GLN A 283 17.53 6.55 -17.98
N LEU A 284 18.07 5.78 -17.03
CA LEU A 284 18.70 4.49 -17.29
C LEU A 284 17.70 3.49 -17.90
N LEU A 285 16.45 3.47 -17.41
CA LEU A 285 15.39 2.60 -17.92
C LEU A 285 14.67 3.13 -19.18
N GLN A 286 15.00 4.33 -19.65
CA GLN A 286 14.29 5.02 -20.75
C GLN A 286 12.78 5.15 -20.51
N ARG A 287 12.40 5.45 -19.27
CA ARG A 287 11.00 5.64 -18.88
C ARG A 287 10.65 7.11 -18.75
N GLU A 288 9.47 7.43 -19.25
CA GLU A 288 8.90 8.78 -19.18
C GLU A 288 8.50 9.12 -17.75
N ARG A 289 8.62 10.40 -17.39
CA ARG A 289 8.25 10.91 -16.07
C ARG A 289 7.10 11.90 -16.18
N GLU A 290 6.04 11.61 -15.43
CA GLU A 290 5.01 12.58 -15.10
C GLU A 290 5.12 12.98 -13.63
N TYR A 291 5.17 14.28 -13.37
CA TYR A 291 5.33 14.81 -12.02
C TYR A 291 4.03 15.43 -11.53
N CYS A 292 3.48 14.88 -10.45
CA CYS A 292 2.36 15.46 -9.72
C CYS A 292 2.81 15.80 -8.30
N GLN A 293 2.66 17.07 -7.93
CA GLN A 293 2.90 17.52 -6.56
C GLN A 293 1.59 17.62 -5.81
N LEU A 294 1.42 16.76 -4.81
CA LEU A 294 0.26 16.79 -3.93
C LEU A 294 0.49 17.86 -2.86
N HIS A 295 -0.31 18.92 -2.90
CA HIS A 295 -0.38 19.93 -1.85
C HIS A 295 -1.68 19.75 -1.04
N ARG A 296 -1.78 20.44 0.09
CA ARG A 296 -2.92 20.31 1.03
C ARG A 296 -4.29 20.57 0.37
N ASP A 297 -4.31 21.27 -0.77
CA ASP A 297 -5.51 21.62 -1.54
C ASP A 297 -5.91 20.62 -2.64
N THR A 298 -5.20 19.50 -2.79
CA THR A 298 -5.65 18.42 -3.67
C THR A 298 -6.70 17.59 -2.93
N THR A 299 -7.91 18.13 -2.80
CA THR A 299 -9.06 17.35 -2.34
C THR A 299 -9.38 16.31 -3.41
N THR A 300 -9.31 15.03 -3.02
CA THR A 300 -10.15 14.00 -3.65
C THR A 300 -11.59 14.39 -3.35
N GLN A 301 -12.19 15.21 -4.21
CA GLN A 301 -13.64 15.36 -4.27
C GLN A 301 -14.26 14.06 -4.76
#